data_AF-A0A812L5N8-F1
#
_entry.id   AF-A0A812L5N8-F1
#
_cell.length_a   1.000
_cell.length_b   1.000
_cell.length_c   1.000
_cell.angle_alpha   90.00
_cell.angle_beta   90.00
_cell.angle_gamma   90.00
#
_symmetry.space_group_name_H-M   'P 1'
#
loop_
_entity.id
_entity.type
_entity.pdbx_description
1 polymer ?
#
loop_
_entity_poly.entity_id
_entity_poly.type
_entity_poly.pdbx_seq_one_letter_code
_entity_poly.pdbx_strand_id
1 'polypeptide(L)'
;MDANLLLFKTVIAGDSWGEVAVPVIQAHPATAFIFVGSQLTLVFGVLNLIVAVVVDTFADARLNDVQTLAEEMEDEIDFDRKSLAKIFGRIDKDGSGQLSLQELIEGARSDPDFQSRLRVMDIDEQDLEQLFHMIDQDQSGTIEVSEFIGPLSRWAHDSKTAPRFIKYNMIQATHLEP
;
A
#
# COMPACT_ATOMS: atom_id res chain seq x y z
N MET A 1 -18.34 -29.23 -36.23
CA MET A 1 -17.40 -28.10 -36.39
C MET A 1 -18.06 -26.92 -37.10
N ASP A 2 -18.94 -27.17 -38.07
CA ASP A 2 -19.58 -26.13 -38.89
C ASP A 2 -20.43 -25.14 -38.07
N ALA A 3 -21.12 -25.59 -37.02
CA ALA A 3 -21.91 -24.73 -36.15
C ALA A 3 -21.04 -23.71 -35.35
N ASN A 4 -19.88 -24.12 -34.84
CA ASN A 4 -18.97 -23.23 -34.11
C ASN A 4 -18.30 -22.22 -35.05
N LEU A 5 -17.99 -22.64 -36.28
CA LEU A 5 -17.47 -21.79 -37.35
C LEU A 5 -18.52 -20.77 -37.82
N LEU A 6 -19.78 -21.17 -37.95
CA LEU A 6 -20.90 -20.27 -38.26
C LEU A 6 -21.05 -19.21 -37.16
N LEU A 7 -20.96 -19.62 -35.89
CA LEU A 7 -21.06 -18.71 -34.75
C LEU A 7 -19.92 -17.67 -34.77
N PHE A 8 -18.68 -18.10 -35.03
CA PHE A 8 -17.55 -17.19 -35.17
C PHE A 8 -17.71 -16.23 -36.37
N LYS A 9 -18.07 -16.75 -37.54
CA LYS A 9 -18.25 -15.93 -38.75
C LYS A 9 -19.38 -14.91 -38.63
N THR A 10 -20.47 -15.28 -37.96
CA THR A 10 -21.67 -14.43 -37.85
C THR A 10 -21.56 -13.43 -36.69
N VAL A 11 -20.92 -13.81 -35.59
CA VAL A 11 -20.84 -12.99 -34.36
C VAL A 11 -19.56 -12.18 -34.28
N ILE A 12 -18.44 -12.73 -34.73
CA ILE A 12 -17.11 -12.12 -34.56
C ILE A 12 -16.61 -11.50 -35.88
N ALA A 13 -16.74 -12.22 -37.01
CA ALA A 13 -16.24 -11.74 -38.31
C ALA A 13 -17.26 -10.88 -39.09
N GLY A 14 -18.57 -11.09 -38.87
CA GLY A 14 -19.67 -10.37 -39.52
C GLY A 14 -19.86 -10.65 -41.02
N ASP A 15 -19.08 -11.56 -41.62
CA ASP A 15 -18.93 -11.68 -43.08
C ASP A 15 -20.05 -12.49 -43.77
N SER A 16 -20.64 -13.45 -43.06
CA SER A 16 -21.52 -14.46 -43.67
C SER A 16 -23.02 -14.27 -43.36
N TRP A 17 -23.38 -13.34 -42.48
CA TRP A 17 -24.79 -13.12 -42.09
C TRP A 17 -25.64 -12.66 -43.28
N GLY A 18 -25.11 -11.70 -44.06
CA GLY A 18 -25.83 -11.11 -45.18
C GLY A 18 -26.13 -12.11 -46.29
N GLU A 19 -25.22 -13.05 -46.53
CA GLU A 19 -25.38 -14.06 -47.59
C GLU A 19 -26.51 -15.05 -47.29
N VAL A 20 -26.78 -15.32 -46.01
CA VAL A 20 -27.82 -16.27 -45.59
C VAL A 20 -29.13 -15.56 -45.23
N ALA A 21 -29.07 -14.45 -44.50
CA ALA A 21 -30.26 -13.76 -44.00
C ALA A 21 -30.97 -12.96 -45.10
N VAL A 22 -30.24 -12.29 -46.01
CA VAL A 22 -30.83 -11.39 -47.02
C VAL A 22 -31.74 -12.13 -48.00
N PRO A 23 -31.36 -13.28 -48.60
CA PRO A 23 -32.25 -14.00 -49.53
C PRO A 23 -33.53 -14.51 -48.85
N VAL A 24 -33.44 -14.94 -47.59
CA VAL A 24 -34.59 -15.41 -46.80
C VAL A 24 -35.53 -14.26 -46.47
N ILE A 25 -34.99 -13.10 -46.10
CA ILE A 25 -35.77 -11.88 -45.84
C ILE A 25 -36.44 -11.38 -47.12
N GLN A 26 -35.75 -11.42 -48.25
CA GLN A 26 -36.33 -11.04 -49.55
C GLN A 26 -37.48 -11.97 -49.96
N ALA A 27 -37.37 -13.26 -49.68
CA ALA A 27 -38.44 -14.23 -49.93
C ALA A 27 -39.61 -14.09 -48.94
N HIS A 28 -39.34 -13.81 -47.66
CA HIS A 28 -40.34 -13.70 -46.60
C HIS A 28 -40.02 -12.51 -45.67
N PRO A 29 -40.50 -11.29 -45.98
CA PRO A 29 -40.10 -10.06 -45.28
C PRO A 29 -40.36 -10.05 -43.77
N ALA A 30 -41.38 -10.77 -43.29
CA ALA A 30 -41.68 -10.88 -41.86
C ALA A 30 -40.54 -11.55 -41.04
N THR A 31 -39.71 -12.37 -41.68
CA THR A 31 -38.56 -13.01 -41.02
C THR A 31 -37.46 -12.02 -40.63
N ALA A 32 -37.47 -10.80 -41.19
CA ALA A 32 -36.53 -9.74 -40.85
C ALA A 32 -36.52 -9.42 -39.35
N PHE A 33 -37.69 -9.43 -38.69
CA PHE A 33 -37.77 -9.17 -37.25
C PHE A 33 -37.00 -10.21 -36.43
N ILE A 34 -37.04 -11.48 -36.86
CA ILE A 34 -36.33 -12.57 -36.19
C ILE A 34 -34.83 -12.45 -36.44
N PHE A 35 -34.40 -12.29 -37.70
CA PHE A 35 -32.98 -12.23 -38.04
C PHE A 35 -32.30 -10.96 -37.51
N VAL A 36 -32.92 -9.79 -37.67
CA VAL A 36 -32.37 -8.52 -37.18
C VAL A 36 -32.46 -8.45 -35.66
N GLY A 37 -33.59 -8.86 -35.05
CA GLY A 37 -33.76 -8.84 -33.59
C GLY A 37 -32.80 -9.79 -32.87
N SER A 38 -32.60 -11.01 -33.42
CA SER A 38 -31.61 -11.95 -32.90
C SER A 38 -30.18 -11.44 -33.11
N GLN A 39 -29.85 -10.87 -34.27
CA GLN A 39 -28.52 -10.32 -34.53
C GLN A 39 -28.19 -9.17 -33.58
N LEU A 40 -29.12 -8.24 -33.35
CA LEU A 40 -28.93 -7.14 -32.41
C LEU A 40 -28.72 -7.66 -31.00
N THR A 41 -29.60 -8.55 -30.53
CA THR A 41 -29.50 -9.12 -29.17
C THR A 41 -28.20 -9.90 -28.98
N LEU A 42 -27.77 -10.66 -29.99
CA LEU A 42 -26.56 -11.46 -29.94
C LEU A 42 -25.31 -10.58 -29.93
N VAL A 43 -25.22 -9.59 -30.81
CA VAL A 43 -24.08 -8.67 -30.87
C VAL A 43 -23.98 -7.82 -29.61
N PHE A 44 -25.07 -7.14 -29.22
CA PHE A 44 -25.06 -6.31 -28.01
C PHE A 44 -24.91 -7.14 -26.74
N GLY A 45 -25.53 -8.33 -26.67
CA GLY A 45 -25.42 -9.23 -25.52
C GLY A 45 -24.00 -9.76 -25.34
N VAL A 46 -23.39 -10.29 -26.41
CA VAL A 46 -22.02 -10.80 -26.36
C VAL A 46 -21.02 -9.67 -26.13
N LEU A 47 -21.17 -8.53 -26.80
CA LEU A 47 -20.30 -7.37 -26.60
C LEU A 47 -20.35 -6.87 -25.16
N ASN A 48 -21.55 -6.67 -24.61
CA ASN A 48 -21.71 -6.21 -23.24
C ASN A 48 -21.19 -7.23 -22.22
N LEU A 49 -21.31 -8.54 -22.49
CA LEU A 49 -20.74 -9.58 -21.65
C LEU A 49 -19.21 -9.57 -21.68
N ILE A 50 -18.59 -9.40 -22.85
CA ILE A 50 -17.13 -9.27 -22.98
C ILE A 50 -16.66 -8.02 -22.22
N VAL A 51 -17.32 -6.88 -22.41
CA VAL A 51 -16.98 -5.64 -21.70
C VAL A 51 -17.10 -5.82 -20.19
N ALA A 52 -18.16 -6.48 -19.70
CA ALA A 52 -18.34 -6.76 -18.28
C ALA A 52 -17.17 -7.58 -17.72
N VAL A 53 -16.81 -8.69 -18.36
CA VAL A 53 -15.68 -9.55 -17.93
C VAL A 53 -14.36 -8.78 -17.92
N VAL A 54 -14.12 -7.96 -18.95
CA VAL A 54 -12.90 -7.15 -19.04
C VAL A 54 -12.85 -6.11 -17.90
N VAL A 55 -13.97 -5.43 -17.63
CA VAL A 55 -14.07 -4.46 -16.53
C VAL A 55 -13.83 -5.14 -15.18
N ASP A 56 -14.45 -6.29 -14.93
CA ASP A 56 -14.25 -7.06 -13.71
C ASP A 56 -12.78 -7.47 -13.54
N THR A 57 -12.15 -7.94 -14.62
CA THR A 57 -10.71 -8.32 -14.60
C THR A 57 -9.81 -7.14 -14.24
N PHE A 58 -10.07 -5.95 -14.78
CA PHE A 58 -9.29 -4.77 -14.47
C PHE A 58 -9.58 -4.22 -13.07
N ALA A 59 -10.83 -4.31 -12.61
CA ALA A 59 -11.22 -3.92 -11.26
C ALA A 59 -10.56 -4.83 -10.22
N ASP A 60 -10.61 -6.15 -10.42
CA ASP A 60 -10.01 -7.16 -9.55
C ASP A 60 -8.47 -7.04 -9.51
N ALA A 61 -7.82 -6.81 -10.65
CA ALA A 61 -6.38 -6.60 -10.69
C ALA A 61 -5.96 -5.43 -9.79
N ARG A 62 -6.69 -4.32 -9.85
CA ARG A 62 -6.41 -3.14 -9.00
C ARG A 62 -6.67 -3.42 -7.52
N LEU A 63 -7.73 -4.15 -7.18
CA LEU A 63 -8.06 -4.44 -5.79
C LEU A 63 -7.01 -5.36 -5.15
N ASN A 64 -6.58 -6.39 -5.88
CA ASN A 64 -5.54 -7.29 -5.43
C ASN A 64 -4.20 -6.57 -5.26
N ASP A 65 -3.80 -5.70 -6.20
CA ASP A 65 -2.57 -4.91 -6.07
C ASP A 65 -2.58 -4.02 -4.81
N VAL A 66 -3.71 -3.40 -4.49
CA VAL A 66 -3.86 -2.57 -3.28
C VAL A 66 -3.81 -3.42 -2.01
N GLN A 67 -4.45 -4.59 -2.01
CA GLN A 67 -4.45 -5.49 -0.86
C GLN A 67 -3.06 -6.07 -0.61
N THR A 68 -2.39 -6.58 -1.64
CA THR A 68 -1.02 -7.11 -1.52
C THR A 68 -0.06 -6.04 -1.03
N LEU A 69 -0.15 -4.82 -1.55
CA LEU A 69 0.66 -3.71 -1.06
C LEU A 69 0.37 -3.39 0.43
N ALA A 70 -0.89 -3.41 0.85
CA ALA A 70 -1.26 -3.18 2.24
C ALA A 70 -0.70 -4.27 3.18
N GLU A 71 -0.78 -5.53 2.77
CA GLU A 71 -0.23 -6.67 3.52
C GLU A 71 1.31 -6.56 3.66
N GLU A 72 2.02 -6.22 2.57
CA GLU A 72 3.47 -6.00 2.60
C GLU A 72 3.87 -4.85 3.55
N MET A 73 3.11 -3.75 3.54
CA MET A 73 3.34 -2.62 4.45
C MET A 73 3.08 -2.99 5.92
N GLU A 74 2.06 -3.80 6.21
CA GLU A 74 1.79 -4.27 7.57
C GLU A 74 2.91 -5.17 8.10
N ASP A 75 3.41 -6.09 7.27
CA ASP A 75 4.53 -6.97 7.60
C ASP A 75 5.83 -6.18 7.86
N GLU A 76 6.10 -5.15 7.04
CA GLU A 76 7.26 -4.25 7.24
C GLU A 76 7.15 -3.51 8.58
N ILE A 77 5.98 -2.95 8.89
CA ILE A 77 5.73 -2.23 10.16
C ILE A 77 5.89 -3.19 11.36
N ASP A 78 5.34 -4.40 11.30
CA ASP A 78 5.42 -5.36 12.41
C ASP A 78 6.86 -5.86 12.62
N PHE A 79 7.60 -6.10 11.54
CA PHE A 79 9.03 -6.42 11.61
C PHE A 79 9.82 -5.29 12.29
N ASP A 80 9.59 -4.05 11.88
CA ASP A 80 10.26 -2.87 12.44
C ASP A 80 9.93 -2.68 13.93
N ARG A 81 8.66 -2.85 14.32
CA ARG A 81 8.22 -2.81 15.72
C ARG A 81 8.93 -3.85 16.56
N LYS A 82 9.01 -5.10 16.08
CA LYS A 82 9.73 -6.19 16.76
C LYS A 82 11.23 -5.91 16.89
N SER A 83 11.83 -5.31 15.86
CA SER A 83 13.23 -4.91 15.90
C SER A 83 13.48 -3.83 16.96
N LEU A 84 12.67 -2.77 16.99
CA LEU A 84 12.75 -1.70 17.97
C LEU A 84 12.50 -2.18 19.41
N ALA A 85 11.54 -3.10 19.60
CA ALA A 85 11.30 -3.71 20.91
C ALA A 85 12.51 -4.51 21.42
N LYS A 86 13.21 -5.22 20.52
CA LYS A 86 14.45 -5.92 20.89
C LYS A 86 15.57 -4.95 21.25
N ILE A 87 15.68 -3.83 20.53
CA ILE A 87 16.65 -2.77 20.83
C ILE A 87 16.35 -2.20 22.22
N PHE A 88 15.09 -1.83 22.48
CA PHE A 88 14.65 -1.31 23.77
C PHE A 88 15.10 -2.21 24.93
N GLY A 89 14.78 -3.51 24.86
CA GLY A 89 15.14 -4.45 25.92
C GLY A 89 16.64 -4.71 26.10
N ARG A 90 17.49 -4.31 25.14
CA ARG A 90 18.96 -4.37 25.31
C ARG A 90 19.55 -3.10 25.91
N ILE A 91 18.87 -1.97 25.70
CA ILE A 91 19.26 -0.67 26.22
C ILE A 91 18.78 -0.50 27.67
N ASP A 92 17.57 -0.98 27.98
CA ASP A 92 17.03 -1.06 29.34
C ASP A 92 17.91 -1.99 30.20
N LYS A 93 18.84 -1.41 30.97
CA LYS A 93 19.84 -2.18 31.73
C LYS A 93 19.30 -2.61 33.08
N ASP A 94 18.47 -1.78 33.68
CA ASP A 94 17.88 -2.05 34.98
C ASP A 94 16.62 -2.94 34.89
N GLY A 95 16.09 -3.13 33.67
CA GLY A 95 14.91 -3.96 33.41
C GLY A 95 13.63 -3.32 33.94
N SER A 96 13.62 -1.99 34.09
CA SER A 96 12.47 -1.24 34.58
C SER A 96 11.29 -1.25 33.61
N GLY A 97 11.53 -1.59 32.33
CA GLY A 97 10.54 -1.47 31.26
C GLY A 97 10.42 -0.04 30.74
N GLN A 98 11.31 0.86 31.16
CA GLN A 98 11.38 2.26 30.76
C GLN A 98 12.84 2.61 30.44
N LEU A 99 13.07 3.63 29.61
CA LEU A 99 14.42 4.12 29.33
C LEU A 99 14.63 5.49 29.97
N SER A 100 15.65 5.60 30.80
CA SER A 100 16.17 6.89 31.25
C SER A 100 17.04 7.55 30.17
N LEU A 101 17.24 8.87 30.26
CA LEU A 101 18.13 9.59 29.34
C LEU A 101 19.56 9.02 29.34
N GLN A 102 20.05 8.57 30.51
CA GLN A 102 21.39 7.97 30.62
C GLN A 102 21.47 6.65 29.87
N GLU A 103 20.47 5.78 30.01
CA GLU A 103 20.40 4.52 29.28
C GLU A 103 20.27 4.76 27.78
N LEU A 104 19.51 5.76 27.35
CA LEU A 104 19.40 6.12 25.94
C LEU A 104 20.77 6.52 25.35
N ILE A 105 21.54 7.36 26.06
CA ILE A 105 22.88 7.79 25.64
C ILE A 105 23.86 6.62 25.65
N GLU A 106 23.84 5.79 26.70
CA GLU A 106 24.72 4.62 26.79
C GLU A 106 24.37 3.57 25.73
N GLY A 107 23.08 3.35 25.46
CA GLY A 107 22.57 2.51 24.39
C GLY A 107 23.04 3.01 23.03
N ALA A 108 22.97 4.32 22.78
CA ALA A 108 23.46 4.92 21.55
C ALA A 108 24.97 4.75 21.36
N ARG A 109 25.75 4.52 22.42
CA ARG A 109 27.19 4.24 22.34
C ARG A 109 27.54 2.76 22.30
N SER A 110 26.68 1.89 22.84
CA SER A 110 27.00 0.47 23.08
C SER A 110 26.22 -0.52 22.22
N ASP A 111 25.03 -0.18 21.71
CA ASP A 111 24.21 -1.05 20.86
C ASP A 111 24.36 -0.69 19.37
N PRO A 112 24.96 -1.56 18.54
CA PRO A 112 25.17 -1.28 17.11
C PRO A 112 23.89 -1.11 16.30
N ASP A 113 22.81 -1.83 16.65
CA ASP A 113 21.55 -1.72 15.91
C ASP A 113 20.87 -0.38 16.19
N PHE A 114 20.91 0.07 17.45
CA PHE A 114 20.41 1.39 17.81
C PHE A 114 21.23 2.51 17.15
N GLN A 115 22.57 2.41 17.14
CA GLN A 115 23.43 3.33 16.39
C GLN A 115 23.09 3.39 14.90
N SER A 116 22.88 2.23 14.28
CA SER A 116 22.50 2.18 12.88
C SER A 116 21.16 2.87 12.65
N ARG A 117 20.20 2.72 13.57
CA ARG A 117 18.88 3.37 13.47
C ARG A 117 18.98 4.89 13.62
N LEU A 118 19.74 5.38 14.61
CA LEU A 118 20.01 6.81 14.81
C LEU A 118 20.68 7.43 13.57
N ARG A 119 21.66 6.73 12.98
CA ARG A 119 22.33 7.17 11.75
C ARG A 119 21.39 7.29 10.56
N VAL A 120 20.44 6.36 10.39
CA VAL A 120 19.43 6.46 9.31
C VAL A 120 18.55 7.69 9.49
N MET A 121 18.33 8.13 10.72
CA MET A 121 17.55 9.33 11.04
C MET A 121 18.39 10.62 11.05
N ASP A 122 19.70 10.55 10.76
CA ASP A 122 20.64 11.69 10.86
C ASP A 122 20.67 12.30 12.27
N ILE A 123 20.61 11.45 13.30
CA ILE A 123 20.65 11.84 14.72
C ILE A 123 22.02 11.52 15.29
N ASP A 124 22.72 12.56 15.74
CA ASP A 124 24.00 12.44 16.43
C ASP A 124 23.80 12.36 17.96
N GLU A 125 24.87 12.07 18.69
CA GLU A 125 24.81 11.95 20.16
C GLU A 125 24.34 13.26 20.85
N GLN A 126 24.65 14.41 20.25
CA GLN A 126 24.23 15.73 20.75
C GLN A 126 22.71 15.95 20.63
N ASP A 127 22.08 15.24 19.71
CA ASP A 127 20.66 15.33 19.40
C ASP A 127 19.82 14.38 20.28
N LEU A 128 20.45 13.48 21.04
CA LEU A 128 19.77 12.46 21.85
C LEU A 128 18.95 13.03 23.01
N GLU A 129 19.44 14.08 23.66
CA GLU A 129 18.69 14.75 24.73
C GLU A 129 17.40 15.37 24.19
N GLN A 130 17.49 15.99 23.01
CA GLN A 130 16.33 16.55 22.37
C GLN A 130 15.39 15.46 21.82
N LEU A 131 15.94 14.38 21.26
CA LEU A 131 15.17 13.19 20.85
C LEU A 131 14.39 12.64 22.04
N PHE A 132 15.02 12.55 23.21
CA PHE A 132 14.40 12.09 24.44
C PHE A 132 13.18 12.94 24.79
N HIS A 133 13.33 14.27 24.83
CA HIS A 133 12.23 15.20 25.10
C HIS A 133 11.14 15.20 24.03
N MET A 134 11.46 14.88 22.78
CA MET A 134 10.45 14.73 21.72
C MET A 134 9.64 13.44 21.84
N ILE A 135 10.21 12.40 22.45
CA ILE A 135 9.57 11.11 22.66
C ILE A 135 8.75 11.09 23.96
N ASP A 136 9.32 11.62 25.05
CA ASP A 136 8.70 11.77 26.37
C ASP A 136 7.57 12.81 26.33
N GLN A 137 6.40 12.40 25.83
CA GLN A 137 5.25 13.28 25.62
C GLN A 137 4.56 13.65 26.93
N ASP A 138 4.63 12.78 27.93
CA ASP A 138 4.02 12.99 29.23
C ASP A 138 4.95 13.69 30.23
N GLN A 139 6.20 13.94 29.85
CA GLN A 139 7.24 14.56 30.68
C GLN A 139 7.48 13.78 31.96
N SER A 140 7.33 12.46 31.91
CA SER A 140 7.59 11.56 33.03
C SER A 140 9.08 11.50 33.39
N GLY A 141 9.96 11.93 32.47
CA GLY A 141 11.41 11.85 32.63
C GLY A 141 11.96 10.46 32.32
N THR A 142 11.14 9.59 31.75
CA THR A 142 11.46 8.26 31.26
C THR A 142 10.69 7.98 29.97
N ILE A 143 11.13 7.00 29.17
CA ILE A 143 10.46 6.63 27.92
C ILE A 143 9.91 5.22 28.04
N GLU A 144 8.61 5.06 27.90
CA GLU A 144 7.99 3.73 27.82
C GLU A 144 8.21 3.07 26.44
N VAL A 145 8.08 1.74 26.37
CA VAL A 145 8.22 0.97 25.12
C VAL A 145 7.28 1.48 24.02
N SER A 146 6.04 1.82 24.38
CA SER A 146 5.00 2.36 23.49
C SER A 146 5.42 3.70 22.90
N GLU A 147 6.04 4.55 23.71
CA GLU A 147 6.55 5.87 23.35
C GLU A 147 7.83 5.77 22.52
N PHE A 148 8.66 4.75 22.73
CA PHE A 148 9.86 4.54 21.93
C PHE A 148 9.54 4.06 20.50
N ILE A 149 8.71 3.03 20.36
CA ILE A 149 8.52 2.33 19.07
C ILE A 149 7.77 3.22 18.06
N GLY A 150 6.71 3.92 18.49
CA GLY A 150 5.83 4.66 17.59
C GLY A 150 6.52 5.81 16.83
N PRO A 151 7.16 6.77 17.50
CA PRO A 151 7.94 7.84 16.89
C PRO A 151 9.13 7.32 16.07
N LEU A 152 9.96 6.41 16.60
CA LEU A 152 11.14 5.91 15.88
C LEU A 152 10.81 5.08 14.64
N SER A 153 9.69 4.34 14.65
CA SER A 153 9.20 3.64 13.47
C SER A 153 8.78 4.64 12.39
N ARG A 154 8.00 5.67 12.75
CA ARG A 154 7.55 6.72 11.83
C ARG A 154 8.71 7.54 11.25
N TRP A 155 9.62 8.00 12.08
CA TRP A 155 10.75 8.84 11.65
C TRP A 155 11.72 8.09 10.72
N ALA A 156 11.91 6.79 10.93
CA ALA A 156 12.72 5.99 10.03
C ALA A 156 12.08 5.82 8.64
N HIS A 157 10.77 5.60 8.57
CA HIS A 157 10.02 5.50 7.32
C HIS A 157 9.97 6.84 6.57
N ASP A 158 9.82 7.95 7.30
CA ASP A 158 9.78 9.29 6.71
C ASP A 158 11.17 9.79 6.27
N SER A 159 12.27 9.10 6.64
CA SER A 159 13.67 9.53 6.37
C SER A 159 14.04 9.67 4.89
N LYS A 160 13.19 9.23 3.94
CA LYS A 160 13.31 9.58 2.51
C LYS A 160 13.07 11.09 2.23
N THR A 161 12.53 11.84 3.21
CA THR A 161 12.34 13.31 3.18
C THR A 161 12.57 14.02 4.53
N ALA A 162 12.68 13.28 5.64
CA ALA A 162 12.57 13.79 7.00
C ALA A 162 13.80 14.35 7.73
N PRO A 163 15.09 14.13 7.36
CA PRO A 163 16.20 14.66 8.15
C PRO A 163 16.10 16.18 8.36
N ARG A 164 15.64 16.90 7.32
CA ARG A 164 15.42 18.35 7.37
C ARG A 164 14.23 18.75 8.25
N PHE A 165 13.19 17.93 8.35
CA PHE A 165 12.00 18.20 9.16
C PHE A 165 12.21 17.88 10.63
N ILE A 166 12.91 16.78 10.94
CA ILE A 166 13.29 16.43 12.31
C ILE A 166 14.21 17.52 12.86
N LYS A 167 15.28 17.86 12.13
CA LYS A 167 16.19 18.95 12.51
C LYS A 167 15.48 20.31 12.60
N TYR A 168 14.51 20.57 11.73
CA TYR A 168 13.70 21.80 11.81
C TYR A 168 12.81 21.83 13.06
N ASN A 169 12.11 20.74 13.38
CA ASN A 169 11.26 20.66 14.58
C ASN A 169 12.08 20.69 15.86
N MET A 170 13.24 20.05 15.85
CA MET A 170 14.26 20.13 16.88
C MET A 170 14.66 21.59 17.13
N ILE A 171 15.12 22.32 16.09
CA ILE A 171 15.50 23.74 16.23
C ILE A 171 14.34 24.61 16.74
N GLN A 172 13.10 24.35 16.30
CA GLN A 172 11.92 25.11 16.75
C GLN A 172 11.56 24.85 18.21
N ALA A 173 11.68 23.61 18.69
CA ALA A 173 11.47 23.27 20.09
C ALA A 173 12.47 24.01 21.00
N THR A 174 13.73 24.15 20.56
CA THR A 174 14.77 24.89 21.30
C THR A 174 14.53 26.40 21.39
N HIS A 175 13.66 26.96 20.53
CA HIS A 175 13.32 28.39 20.52
C HIS A 175 12.03 28.72 21.27
N LEU A 176 11.34 27.73 21.83
CA LEU A 176 10.06 27.90 22.53
C LEU A 176 10.14 27.83 24.06
N GLU A 177 11.33 27.66 24.64
CA GLU A 177 11.53 27.82 26.09
C GLU A 177 12.07 29.22 26.43
N PRO A 178 11.37 30.01 27.27
CA PRO A 178 11.87 31.28 27.81
C PRO A 178 12.91 31.12 28.92
#